data_AF-A0A4U5TW45-F1
#
_entry.id   AF-A0A4U5TW45-F1
#
_cell.length_a   1.000
_cell.length_b   1.000
_cell.length_c   1.000
_cell.angle_alpha   90.00
_cell.angle_beta   90.00
_cell.angle_gamma   90.00
#
_symmetry.space_group_name_H-M   'P 1'
#
loop_
_entity.id
_entity.type
_entity.pdbx_description
1 polymer ?
#
loop_
_entity_poly.entity_id
_entity_poly.type
_entity_poly.pdbx_seq_one_letter_code
_entity_poly.pdbx_strand_id
1 'polypeptide(L)'
;MTGIADTLQHLREKNRGIGTNSQTVKYLNQDFESLRQRCLDTGRLFQDDTFPALPSSLGFKELGPNSHKVRGLSWERPTVSEALSLLS
;
A
#
# COMPACT_ATOMS: atom_id res chain seq x y z
N MET A 1 -8.74 19.38 -9.99
CA MET A 1 -9.80 20.38 -9.72
C MET A 1 -9.95 20.43 -8.21
N THR A 2 -9.97 21.62 -7.63
CA THR A 2 -10.09 21.81 -6.19
C THR A 2 -11.12 22.92 -5.96
N GLY A 3 -12.24 22.64 -5.31
CA GLY A 3 -13.28 23.64 -5.01
C GLY A 3 -14.58 23.08 -4.43
N ILE A 4 -15.60 23.94 -4.32
CA ILE A 4 -16.93 23.61 -3.75
C ILE A 4 -17.62 22.45 -4.50
N ALA A 5 -17.30 22.28 -5.79
CA ALA A 5 -17.80 21.15 -6.57
C ALA A 5 -17.32 19.79 -6.02
N ASP A 6 -16.04 19.69 -5.65
CA ASP A 6 -15.47 18.44 -5.10
C ASP A 6 -16.03 18.15 -3.71
N THR A 7 -16.25 19.18 -2.89
CA THR A 7 -16.87 19.00 -1.57
C THR A 7 -18.32 18.56 -1.70
N LEU A 8 -19.08 19.13 -2.63
CA LEU A 8 -20.46 18.71 -2.93
C LEU A 8 -20.51 17.26 -3.44
N GLN A 9 -19.57 16.87 -4.30
CA GLN A 9 -19.46 15.49 -4.80
C GLN A 9 -19.16 14.52 -3.65
N HIS A 10 -18.16 14.81 -2.82
CA HIS A 10 -17.81 13.98 -1.67
C HIS A 10 -18.99 13.83 -0.68
N LEU A 11 -19.77 14.89 -0.45
CA LEU A 11 -20.97 14.82 0.39
C LEU A 11 -22.06 13.93 -0.22
N ARG A 12 -22.26 13.99 -1.54
CA ARG A 12 -23.19 13.10 -2.25
C ARG A 12 -22.74 11.65 -2.17
N GLU A 13 -21.45 11.40 -2.31
CA GLU A 13 -20.86 10.07 -2.19
C GLU A 13 -21.05 9.50 -0.78
N LYS A 14 -20.76 10.31 0.25
CA LYS A 14 -21.01 9.95 1.64
C LYS A 14 -22.48 9.63 1.91
N ASN A 15 -23.42 10.43 1.38
CA ASN A 15 -24.86 10.16 1.50
C ASN A 15 -25.31 8.88 0.78
N ARG A 16 -24.56 8.43 -0.24
CA ARG A 16 -24.77 7.15 -0.92
C ARG A 16 -24.16 5.96 -0.17
N GLY A 17 -23.49 6.19 0.96
CA GLY A 17 -22.85 5.16 1.76
C GLY A 17 -21.37 4.93 1.45
N ILE A 18 -20.76 5.70 0.55
CA ILE A 18 -19.32 5.63 0.28
C ILE A 18 -18.56 6.07 1.54
N GLY A 19 -17.60 5.25 1.97
CA GLY A 19 -16.87 5.39 3.23
C GLY A 19 -17.42 4.55 4.39
N THR A 20 -18.51 3.80 4.18
CA THR A 20 -18.96 2.78 5.15
C THR A 20 -18.19 1.47 4.98
N ASN A 21 -18.27 0.57 5.96
CA ASN A 21 -17.63 -0.76 5.86
C ASN A 21 -18.11 -1.57 4.63
N SER A 22 -19.36 -1.36 4.21
CA SER A 22 -19.93 -2.03 3.04
C SER A 22 -19.48 -1.42 1.71
N GLN A 23 -19.05 -0.15 1.71
CA GLN A 23 -18.62 0.57 0.52
C GLN A 23 -17.41 1.45 0.85
N THR A 24 -16.26 0.79 1.03
CA THR A 24 -15.01 1.43 1.43
C THR A 24 -14.45 2.29 0.31
N VAL A 25 -13.83 3.41 0.67
CA VAL A 25 -13.10 4.25 -0.28
C VAL A 25 -11.76 3.60 -0.58
N LYS A 26 -11.43 3.49 -1.87
CA LYS A 26 -10.15 3.00 -2.34
C LYS A 26 -9.06 4.02 -1.98
N TYR A 27 -8.22 3.69 -1.01
CA TYR A 27 -7.10 4.57 -0.62
C TYR A 27 -6.16 4.76 -1.81
N LEU A 28 -5.87 6.02 -2.14
CA LEU A 28 -5.08 6.41 -3.31
C LEU A 28 -5.61 5.80 -4.63
N ASN A 29 -6.92 5.54 -4.72
CA ASN A 29 -7.57 4.88 -5.86
C ASN A 29 -7.00 3.49 -6.20
N GLN A 30 -6.40 2.80 -5.23
CA GLN A 30 -5.91 1.44 -5.41
C GLN A 30 -7.05 0.43 -5.26
N ASP A 31 -7.18 -0.45 -6.26
CA ASP A 31 -8.19 -1.50 -6.29
C ASP A 31 -7.56 -2.88 -6.22
N PHE A 32 -7.71 -3.55 -5.07
CA PHE A 32 -7.11 -4.84 -4.79
C PHE A 32 -7.42 -5.89 -5.87
N GLU A 33 -8.67 -5.98 -6.33
CA GLU A 33 -9.06 -7.02 -7.29
C GLU A 33 -8.35 -6.81 -8.63
N SER A 34 -8.34 -5.56 -9.12
CA SER A 34 -7.65 -5.20 -10.36
C SER A 34 -6.13 -5.42 -10.25
N LEU A 35 -5.54 -5.04 -9.11
CA LEU A 35 -4.10 -5.17 -8.88
C LEU A 35 -3.69 -6.63 -8.80
N ARG A 36 -4.47 -7.45 -8.10
CA ARG A 36 -4.27 -8.89 -8.00
C ARG A 36 -4.38 -9.57 -9.35
N GLN A 37 -5.42 -9.28 -10.12
CA GLN A 37 -5.62 -9.85 -11.44
C GLN A 37 -4.45 -9.53 -12.38
N ARG A 38 -4.03 -8.26 -12.43
CA ARG A 38 -2.87 -7.84 -13.23
C ARG A 38 -1.59 -8.56 -12.84
N CYS A 39 -1.35 -8.80 -11.54
CA CYS A 39 -0.17 -9.54 -11.08
C CYS A 39 -0.22 -11.01 -11.49
N LEU A 40 -1.40 -11.65 -11.42
CA LEU A 40 -1.61 -13.02 -11.87
C LEU A 40 -1.41 -13.15 -13.38
N ASP A 41 -2.00 -12.24 -14.17
CA ASP A 41 -1.91 -12.24 -15.63
C ASP A 41 -0.47 -12.03 -16.11
N THR A 42 0.31 -11.21 -15.39
CA THR A 42 1.72 -10.94 -15.72
C THR A 42 2.69 -11.93 -15.09
N GLY A 43 2.22 -12.84 -14.22
CA GLY A 43 3.06 -13.79 -13.49
C GLY A 43 4.09 -13.10 -12.56
N ARG A 44 3.80 -11.88 -12.10
CA ARG A 44 4.72 -11.09 -11.25
C ARG A 44 4.13 -10.87 -9.87
N LEU A 45 5.00 -10.77 -8.88
CA LEU A 45 4.59 -10.40 -7.53
C LEU A 45 4.27 -8.90 -7.48
N PHE A 46 3.22 -8.55 -6.73
CA PHE A 46 2.84 -7.16 -6.52
C PHE A 46 3.95 -6.38 -5.81
N GLN A 47 4.29 -5.22 -6.36
CA GLN A 47 5.12 -4.19 -5.74
C GLN A 47 4.25 -2.95 -5.57
N ASP A 48 4.25 -2.36 -4.38
CA ASP A 48 3.43 -1.20 -4.07
C ASP A 48 4.17 0.09 -4.45
N ASP A 49 3.65 0.80 -5.45
CA ASP A 49 4.19 2.08 -5.91
C ASP A 49 3.90 3.22 -4.92
N THR A 50 2.81 3.10 -4.14
CA THR A 50 2.40 4.11 -3.18
C THR A 50 3.09 3.96 -1.83
N PHE A 51 3.55 2.75 -1.53
CA PHE A 51 4.32 2.43 -0.33
C PHE A 51 5.53 1.55 -0.70
N PRO A 52 6.57 2.14 -1.30
CA PRO A 52 7.70 1.38 -1.83
C PRO A 52 8.54 0.77 -0.70
N ALA A 53 9.29 -0.28 -0.99
CA ALA A 53 10.22 -0.92 -0.06
C ALA A 53 11.52 -0.09 0.13
N LEU A 54 11.37 1.16 0.59
CA LEU A 54 12.45 2.13 0.75
C LEU A 54 12.54 2.59 2.21
N PRO A 55 13.70 3.13 2.66
CA PRO A 55 13.83 3.68 4.01
C PRO A 55 12.83 4.79 4.32
N SER A 56 12.39 5.55 3.32
CA SER A 56 11.33 6.57 3.46
C SER A 56 10.00 5.99 3.95
N SER A 57 9.74 4.72 3.67
CA SER A 57 8.52 4.03 4.08
C SER A 57 8.60 3.51 5.52
N LEU A 58 9.81 3.38 6.07
CA LEU A 58 10.02 3.01 7.47
C LEU A 58 9.82 4.19 8.41
N GLY A 59 10.16 5.40 7.96
CA GLY A 59 9.82 6.62 8.66
C GLY A 59 10.78 7.78 8.38
N PHE A 60 10.79 8.72 9.31
CA PHE A 60 11.60 9.93 9.25
C PHE A 60 12.46 10.06 10.51
N LYS A 61 13.51 10.88 10.45
CA LYS A 61 14.46 11.15 11.55
C LYS A 61 15.09 9.87 12.11
N GLU A 62 14.51 9.28 13.15
CA GLU A 62 15.02 8.09 13.83
C GLU A 62 14.92 6.81 13.00
N LEU A 63 13.95 6.73 12.08
CA LEU A 63 13.80 5.63 11.12
C LEU A 63 14.04 6.12 9.68
N GLY A 64 14.70 7.27 9.53
CA GLY A 64 15.07 7.80 8.24
C GLY A 64 16.28 7.09 7.61
N PRO A 65 16.59 7.38 6.34
CA PRO A 65 17.67 6.72 5.58
C PRO A 65 19.06 6.82 6.22
N ASN A 66 19.32 7.86 7.01
CA ASN A 66 20.61 8.08 7.67
C ASN A 66 20.69 7.48 9.09
N SER A 67 19.63 6.85 9.57
CA SER A 67 19.61 6.25 10.90
C SER A 67 20.37 4.93 10.93
N HIS A 68 21.15 4.72 12.00
CA HIS A 68 21.81 3.44 12.26
C HIS A 68 20.80 2.30 12.46
N LYS A 69 19.58 2.59 12.95
CA LYS A 69 18.51 1.59 13.18
C LYS A 69 18.03 0.91 11.90
N VAL A 70 18.21 1.56 10.76
CA VAL A 70 17.68 1.12 9.46
C VAL A 70 18.78 0.55 8.56
N ARG A 71 20.03 0.67 8.98
CA ARG A 71 21.19 0.22 8.21
C ARG A 71 21.25 -1.30 8.16
N GLY A 72 21.32 -1.86 6.95
CA GLY A 72 21.44 -3.31 6.73
C GLY A 72 20.12 -4.07 6.76
N LEU A 73 18.97 -3.38 6.83
CA LEU A 73 17.66 -4.04 6.71
C LEU A 73 17.39 -4.50 5.27
N SER A 74 16.92 -5.73 5.13
CA SER A 74 16.36 -6.30 3.91
C SER A 74 14.83 -6.34 4.00
N TRP A 75 14.17 -6.09 2.87
CA TRP A 75 12.72 -6.29 2.75
C TRP A 75 12.46 -7.70 2.26
N GLU A 76 11.78 -8.50 3.08
CA GLU A 76 11.49 -9.90 2.78
C GLU A 76 9.99 -10.17 2.74
N ARG A 77 9.60 -11.17 1.95
CA ARG A 77 8.23 -11.67 1.92
C ARG A 77 8.10 -12.88 2.83
N PRO A 78 6.94 -13.10 3.48
CA PRO A 78 6.73 -14.25 4.36
C PRO A 78 7.08 -15.59 3.71
N THR A 79 6.75 -15.77 2.43
CA THR A 79 7.04 -17.00 1.68
C THR A 79 8.53 -17.35 1.58
N VAL A 80 9.41 -16.35 1.65
CA VAL A 80 10.86 -16.56 1.63
C VAL A 80 11.37 -16.92 3.02
N SER A 81 10.89 -16.24 4.05
CA SER A 81 11.27 -16.51 5.45
C SER A 81 10.85 -17.92 5.89
N GLU A 82 9.64 -18.34 5.51
CA GLU A 82 9.12 -19.67 5.81
C GLU A 82 9.93 -20.77 5.08
N ALA A 83 10.28 -20.55 3.80
CA ALA A 83 11.12 -21.48 3.05
C ALA A 83 12.53 -21.65 3.65
N LEU A 84 13.14 -20.58 4.17
CA LEU A 84 14.44 -20.65 4.85
C LEU A 84 14.35 -21.35 6.21
N SER A 85 13.24 -21.18 6.94
CA SER A 85 13.02 -21.88 8.21
C SER A 85 12.87 -23.39 8.07
N LEU A 86 12.37 -23.86 6.92
CA LEU A 86 12.22 -25.29 6.62
C LEU A 86 13.52 -25.95 6.11
N LEU A 87 14.51 -25.14 5.74
CA LEU A 87 15.82 -25.59 5.27
C LEU A 87 16.90 -25.58 6.36
N SER A 88 16.59 -25.08 7.56
CA SER A 88 17.44 -25.08 8.77
C SER A 88 17.10 -26.23 9.71
#